data_AF-A0A820RM77-F1
#
_entry.id   AF-A0A820RM77-F1
#
_cell.length_a   1.000
_cell.length_b   1.000
_cell.length_c   1.000
_cell.angle_alpha   90.00
_cell.angle_beta   90.00
_cell.angle_gamma   90.00
#
_symmetry.space_group_name_H-M   'P 1'
#
loop_
_entity.id
_entity.type
_entity.pdbx_description
1 polymer ?
#
loop_
_entity_poly.entity_id
_entity_poly.type
_entity_poly.pdbx_seq_one_letter_code
_entity_poly.pdbx_strand_id
1 'polypeptide(L)'
;NPKNKPNRCCIQGFVSHTNQNEKTGGLIVFPQSHLRFTELCDIMKDSRDYVKVPSDHPIINQGKTLGKLVHCQVGDLVLWDSRTIHCNSPATAIDELQKDEPVDLIRIVAYVSMSPPSFVHGQTLDEFREKRKQMVENNCTTNHWSTEVVEG
;
A
#
# COMPACT_ATOMS: atom_id res chain seq x y z
N ASN A 1 6.08 -8.15 -5.50
CA ASN A 1 6.42 -9.36 -4.72
C ASN A 1 7.93 -9.38 -4.61
N PRO A 2 8.50 -9.14 -3.42
CA PRO A 2 9.94 -8.99 -3.25
C PRO A 2 10.76 -10.22 -3.64
N LYS A 3 10.21 -11.43 -3.52
CA LYS A 3 10.91 -12.69 -3.79
C LYS A 3 10.85 -13.11 -5.26
N ASN A 4 9.63 -13.16 -5.81
CA ASN A 4 9.38 -13.72 -7.14
C ASN A 4 9.42 -12.66 -8.25
N LYS A 5 9.20 -11.39 -7.89
CA LYS A 5 9.09 -10.26 -8.84
C LYS A 5 9.82 -9.02 -8.28
N PRO A 6 11.10 -9.13 -7.85
CA PRO A 6 11.83 -8.02 -7.20
C PRO A 6 11.95 -6.79 -8.10
N ASN A 7 11.99 -7.00 -9.41
CA ASN A 7 12.13 -5.94 -10.41
C ASN A 7 10.80 -5.34 -10.85
N ARG A 8 9.65 -5.89 -10.42
CA ARG A 8 8.34 -5.30 -10.71
C ARG A 8 8.01 -4.22 -9.68
N CYS A 9 8.76 -3.12 -9.77
CA CYS A 9 8.52 -1.92 -8.99
C CYS A 9 7.27 -1.23 -9.53
N CYS A 10 6.31 -0.95 -8.65
CA CYS A 10 5.09 -0.22 -8.98
C CYS A 10 4.87 0.94 -8.00
N ILE A 11 3.87 1.76 -8.29
CA ILE A 11 3.38 2.76 -7.36
C ILE A 11 2.12 2.19 -6.71
N GLN A 12 2.11 2.14 -5.39
CA GLN A 12 0.94 1.85 -4.58
C GLN A 12 0.31 3.16 -4.13
N GLY A 13 -0.98 3.11 -3.84
CA GLY A 13 -1.68 4.31 -3.43
C GLY A 13 -3.09 4.06 -2.92
N PHE A 14 -3.71 5.15 -2.52
CA PHE A 14 -5.15 5.19 -2.29
C PHE A 14 -5.70 6.59 -2.53
N VAL A 15 -7.00 6.68 -2.81
CA VAL A 15 -7.78 7.92 -2.72
C VAL A 15 -8.47 7.96 -1.36
N SER A 16 -8.31 9.03 -0.61
CA SER A 16 -8.92 9.15 0.71
C SER A 16 -10.38 9.59 0.63
N HIS A 17 -11.27 8.94 1.39
CA HIS A 17 -12.68 9.34 1.51
C HIS A 17 -12.98 10.00 2.86
N THR A 18 -12.01 10.01 3.78
CA THR A 18 -12.07 10.72 5.06
C THR A 18 -10.74 11.46 5.30
N ASN A 19 -10.73 12.43 6.22
CA ASN A 19 -9.48 13.06 6.63
C ASN A 19 -8.62 12.06 7.43
N GLN A 20 -7.30 12.12 7.26
CA GLN A 20 -6.35 11.29 8.01
C GLN A 20 -5.29 12.14 8.70
N ASN A 21 -5.18 11.98 10.01
CA ASN A 21 -4.22 12.65 10.90
C ASN A 21 -4.02 11.83 12.18
N GLU A 22 -3.37 12.39 13.20
CA GLU A 22 -3.09 11.72 14.47
C GLU A 22 -4.35 11.27 15.22
N LYS A 23 -5.49 11.93 15.01
CA LYS A 23 -6.78 11.60 15.66
C LYS A 23 -7.51 10.44 15.00
N THR A 24 -7.24 10.16 13.73
CA THR A 24 -7.89 9.09 12.97
C THR A 24 -6.95 7.92 12.68
N GLY A 25 -5.65 8.14 12.84
CA GLY A 25 -4.60 7.28 12.29
C GLY A 25 -4.55 7.38 10.76
N GLY A 26 -3.64 6.61 10.16
CA GLY A 26 -3.41 6.65 8.72
C GLY A 26 -2.27 5.74 8.28
N LEU A 27 -1.75 6.03 7.10
CA LEU A 27 -0.55 5.40 6.55
C LEU A 27 0.70 6.00 7.21
N ILE A 28 1.57 5.16 7.76
CA ILE A 28 2.94 5.52 8.11
C ILE A 28 3.85 5.03 7.00
N VAL A 29 4.71 5.92 6.48
CA VAL A 29 5.78 5.59 5.55
C VAL A 29 7.14 5.83 6.18
N PHE A 30 8.14 5.07 5.77
CA PHE A 30 9.52 5.24 6.19
C PHE A 30 10.33 5.84 5.02
N PRO A 31 10.56 7.17 4.99
CA PRO A 31 11.23 7.82 3.87
C PRO A 31 12.59 7.20 3.53
N GLN A 32 12.91 7.12 2.24
CA GLN A 32 14.17 6.56 1.72
C GLN A 32 14.37 5.05 1.95
N SER A 33 13.44 4.33 2.59
CA SER A 33 13.62 2.88 2.82
C SER A 33 13.63 2.06 1.52
N HIS A 34 12.99 2.56 0.45
CA HIS A 34 12.99 1.93 -0.88
C HIS A 34 14.41 1.81 -1.47
N LEU A 35 15.35 2.68 -1.05
CA LEU A 35 16.76 2.62 -1.47
C LEU A 35 17.49 1.42 -0.86
N ARG A 36 16.95 0.82 0.20
CA ARG A 36 17.48 -0.34 0.91
C ARG A 36 16.67 -1.62 0.67
N PHE A 37 15.82 -1.62 -0.37
CA PHE A 37 14.92 -2.73 -0.65
C PHE A 37 15.65 -4.07 -0.84
N THR A 38 16.76 -4.08 -1.57
CA THR A 38 17.56 -5.29 -1.80
C THR A 38 18.06 -5.88 -0.48
N GLU A 39 18.62 -5.04 0.40
CA GLU A 39 19.06 -5.46 1.73
C GLU A 39 17.92 -6.09 2.54
N LEU A 40 16.72 -5.51 2.49
CA LEU A 40 15.54 -6.03 3.20
C LEU A 40 15.06 -7.37 2.65
N CYS A 41 15.20 -7.60 1.34
CA CYS A 41 14.80 -8.86 0.71
C CYS A 41 15.67 -10.03 1.17
N ASP A 42 16.97 -9.79 1.42
CA ASP A 42 17.91 -10.82 1.83
C ASP A 42 17.69 -11.31 3.28
N ILE A 43 17.03 -10.47 4.10
CA ILE A 43 16.86 -10.72 5.54
C ILE A 43 15.71 -11.69 5.83
N MET A 44 14.71 -11.82 4.95
CA MET A 44 13.44 -12.50 5.28
C MET A 44 13.03 -13.56 4.25
N LYS A 45 13.44 -14.82 4.49
CA LYS A 45 13.26 -15.96 3.54
C LYS A 45 11.82 -16.48 3.37
N ASP A 46 10.92 -16.18 4.32
CA ASP A 46 9.59 -16.80 4.44
C ASP A 46 8.39 -15.94 4.01
N SER A 47 8.64 -14.80 3.38
CA SER A 47 7.56 -13.90 2.98
C SER A 47 7.10 -14.19 1.54
N ARG A 48 5.79 -14.39 1.32
CA ARG A 48 5.21 -14.56 -0.03
C ARG A 48 5.20 -13.23 -0.77
N ASP A 49 4.23 -12.36 -0.48
CA ASP A 49 3.96 -11.15 -1.27
C ASP A 49 4.47 -9.85 -0.64
N TYR A 50 4.83 -9.85 0.64
CA TYR A 50 5.33 -8.69 1.40
C TYR A 50 6.44 -9.11 2.37
N VAL A 51 7.46 -8.28 2.57
CA VAL A 51 8.52 -8.52 3.58
C VAL A 51 8.11 -7.88 4.91
N LYS A 52 8.02 -8.69 5.97
CA LYS A 52 7.80 -8.19 7.33
C LYS A 52 9.13 -7.70 7.90
N VAL A 53 9.23 -6.40 8.22
CA VAL A 53 10.42 -5.83 8.86
C VAL A 53 10.22 -5.86 10.39
N PRO A 54 11.14 -6.46 11.17
CA PRO A 54 11.08 -6.43 12.63
C PRO A 54 11.13 -5.01 13.19
N SER A 55 10.41 -4.75 14.29
CA SER A 55 10.34 -3.42 14.90
C SER A 55 11.66 -2.94 15.50
N ASP A 56 12.51 -3.88 15.91
CA ASP A 56 13.86 -3.64 16.43
C ASP A 56 14.93 -3.59 15.32
N HIS A 57 14.56 -3.81 14.06
CA HIS A 57 15.49 -3.79 12.95
C HIS A 57 16.20 -2.42 12.86
N PRO A 58 17.52 -2.35 12.63
CA PRO A 58 18.26 -1.08 12.56
C PRO A 58 17.69 -0.06 11.57
N ILE A 59 17.03 -0.52 10.51
CA ILE A 59 16.35 0.36 9.54
C ILE A 59 15.18 1.15 10.14
N ILE A 60 14.56 0.61 11.19
CA ILE A 60 13.48 1.22 11.97
C ILE A 60 14.04 1.94 13.19
N ASN A 61 15.00 1.32 13.91
CA ASN A 61 15.34 1.70 15.29
C ASN A 61 16.76 2.30 15.51
N GLN A 62 17.41 2.86 14.47
CA GLN A 62 18.71 3.56 14.61
C GLN A 62 18.75 4.93 13.92
N GLY A 63 17.65 5.70 13.97
CA GLY A 63 17.70 7.16 13.86
C GLY A 63 17.92 7.79 12.48
N LYS A 64 17.92 7.03 11.37
CA LYS A 64 18.01 7.63 10.02
C LYS A 64 16.67 7.78 9.31
N THR A 65 15.70 6.91 9.61
CA THR A 65 14.37 6.96 9.00
C THR A 65 13.31 6.76 10.07
N LEU A 66 12.75 7.86 10.56
CA LEU A 66 11.56 7.82 11.39
C LEU A 66 10.33 7.62 10.49
N GLY A 67 9.44 6.73 10.92
CA GLY A 67 8.13 6.59 10.30
C GLY A 67 7.39 7.92 10.36
N LYS A 68 6.83 8.34 9.22
CA LYS A 68 6.04 9.57 9.10
C LYS A 68 4.59 9.22 8.80
N LEU A 69 3.68 9.70 9.65
CA LEU A 69 2.26 9.66 9.35
C LEU A 69 1.98 10.56 8.15
N VAL A 70 1.31 10.01 7.14
CA VAL A 70 0.88 10.76 5.96
C VAL A 70 -0.46 11.41 6.28
N HIS A 71 -0.44 12.73 6.45
CA HIS A 71 -1.67 13.51 6.58
C HIS A 71 -2.29 13.68 5.21
N CYS A 72 -3.60 13.49 5.13
CA CYS A 72 -4.35 13.74 3.90
C CYS A 72 -5.78 14.15 4.22
N GLN A 73 -6.38 14.87 3.29
CA GLN A 73 -7.77 15.27 3.32
C GLN A 73 -8.62 14.34 2.45
N VAL A 74 -9.94 14.40 2.63
CA VAL A 74 -10.88 13.78 1.70
C VAL A 74 -10.60 14.23 0.26
N GLY A 75 -10.53 13.27 -0.66
CA GLY A 75 -10.23 13.47 -2.08
C GLY A 75 -8.74 13.39 -2.45
N ASP A 76 -7.83 13.42 -1.47
CA ASP A 76 -6.40 13.34 -1.76
C ASP A 76 -6.01 11.97 -2.33
N LEU A 77 -5.17 11.98 -3.38
CA LEU A 77 -4.50 10.80 -3.91
C LEU A 77 -3.12 10.65 -3.24
N VAL A 78 -3.00 9.66 -2.36
CA VAL A 78 -1.75 9.33 -1.68
C VAL A 78 -1.03 8.23 -2.44
N LEU A 79 0.24 8.47 -2.79
CA LEU A 79 1.07 7.57 -3.59
C LEU A 79 2.40 7.28 -2.91
N TRP A 80 2.90 6.05 -3.04
CA TRP A 80 4.24 5.68 -2.61
C TRP A 80 4.85 4.58 -3.48
N ASP A 81 6.19 4.53 -3.51
CA ASP A 81 6.93 3.45 -4.16
C ASP A 81 6.65 2.13 -3.43
N SER A 82 6.29 1.06 -4.16
CA SER A 82 5.98 -0.27 -3.62
C SER A 82 7.06 -0.92 -2.75
N ARG A 83 8.30 -0.42 -2.81
CA ARG A 83 9.45 -0.86 -2.01
C ARG A 83 9.61 -0.09 -0.71
N THR A 84 8.82 0.97 -0.51
CA THR A 84 8.83 1.77 0.72
C THR A 84 8.22 0.95 1.84
N ILE A 85 8.90 0.88 2.99
CA ILE A 85 8.36 0.29 4.20
C ILE A 85 7.21 1.18 4.63
N HIS A 86 6.07 0.56 4.90
CA HIS A 86 4.90 1.26 5.36
C HIS A 86 4.05 0.34 6.25
N CYS A 87 3.22 0.96 7.07
CA CYS A 87 2.24 0.27 7.89
C CYS A 87 1.03 1.16 8.16
N ASN A 88 -0.06 0.56 8.58
CA ASN A 88 -1.19 1.32 9.12
C ASN A 88 -0.93 1.64 10.58
N SER A 89 -1.28 2.86 10.99
CA SER A 89 -1.33 3.26 12.39
C SER A 89 -2.78 3.45 12.83
N PRO A 90 -3.14 3.04 14.07
CA PRO A 90 -4.30 3.59 14.74
C PRO A 90 -4.10 5.07 15.05
N ALA A 91 -5.14 5.73 15.55
CA ALA A 91 -5.03 7.06 16.13
C ALA A 91 -4.01 7.05 17.29
N THR A 92 -3.16 8.08 17.31
CA THR A 92 -2.16 8.30 18.37
C THR A 92 -2.52 9.48 19.27
N ALA A 93 -3.50 10.29 18.86
CA ALA A 93 -4.12 11.32 19.67
C ALA A 93 -5.59 10.97 19.88
N ILE A 94 -6.06 11.01 21.13
CA ILE A 94 -7.48 10.86 21.46
C ILE A 94 -8.02 12.24 21.77
N ASP A 95 -9.20 12.55 21.24
CA ASP A 95 -9.94 13.73 21.67
C ASP A 95 -10.73 13.36 22.93
N GLU A 96 -10.21 13.71 24.11
CA GLU A 96 -10.85 13.34 25.39
C GLU A 96 -12.28 13.88 25.52
N LEU A 97 -12.60 14.97 24.80
CA LEU A 97 -13.94 15.57 24.78
C LEU A 97 -14.97 14.76 23.98
N GLN A 98 -14.53 13.78 23.19
CA GLN A 98 -15.39 12.94 22.33
C GLN A 98 -15.43 11.48 22.79
N LYS A 99 -14.89 11.17 23.98
CA LYS A 99 -14.74 9.80 24.46
C LYS A 99 -16.07 9.04 24.60
N ASP A 100 -17.14 9.76 24.92
CA ASP A 100 -18.48 9.22 25.15
C ASP A 100 -19.43 9.40 23.95
N GLU A 101 -18.95 9.99 22.84
CA GLU A 101 -19.73 10.15 21.62
C GLU A 101 -19.78 8.83 20.81
N PRO A 102 -20.85 8.58 20.04
CA PRO A 102 -20.91 7.44 19.14
C PRO A 102 -19.72 7.45 18.17
N VAL A 103 -19.05 6.30 18.01
CA VAL A 103 -17.94 6.17 17.08
C VAL A 103 -18.45 6.29 15.65
N ASP A 104 -18.18 7.42 15.01
CA ASP A 104 -18.37 7.59 13.58
C ASP A 104 -17.26 6.89 12.79
N LEU A 105 -17.47 6.73 11.49
CA LEU A 105 -16.57 6.07 10.57
C LEU A 105 -15.23 6.81 10.44
N ILE A 106 -14.19 6.24 11.04
CA ILE A 106 -12.90 6.94 11.25
C ILE A 106 -12.07 7.02 9.97
N ARG A 107 -12.05 5.95 9.15
CA ARG A 107 -11.17 5.89 7.96
C ARG A 107 -11.75 5.05 6.82
N ILE A 108 -11.94 5.68 5.66
CA ILE A 108 -12.22 5.00 4.39
C ILE A 108 -11.21 5.45 3.33
N VAL A 109 -10.72 4.48 2.56
CA VAL A 109 -9.90 4.72 1.38
C VAL A 109 -10.30 3.79 0.23
N ALA A 110 -10.10 4.23 -1.01
CA ALA A 110 -10.14 3.39 -2.19
C ALA A 110 -8.70 3.09 -2.64
N TYR A 111 -8.26 1.84 -2.55
CA TYR A 111 -6.91 1.46 -2.96
C TYR A 111 -6.72 1.54 -4.47
N VAL A 112 -5.58 2.09 -4.88
CA VAL A 112 -5.15 2.17 -6.27
C VAL A 112 -3.73 1.64 -6.42
N SER A 113 -3.40 1.12 -7.60
CA SER A 113 -2.02 0.77 -7.94
C SER A 113 -1.74 1.09 -9.40
N MET A 114 -0.50 1.48 -9.68
CA MET A 114 -0.05 1.85 -11.02
C MET A 114 1.19 1.04 -11.36
N SER A 115 1.08 0.28 -12.45
CA SER A 115 2.15 -0.57 -12.96
C SER A 115 2.40 -0.21 -14.43
N PRO A 116 3.66 -0.22 -14.89
CA PRO A 116 3.99 -0.06 -16.29
C PRO A 116 3.24 -1.06 -17.18
N PRO A 117 2.72 -0.65 -18.36
CA PRO A 117 2.08 -1.55 -19.30
C PRO A 117 2.97 -2.72 -19.74
N SER A 118 4.29 -2.53 -19.75
CA SER A 118 5.29 -3.56 -20.06
C SER A 118 5.30 -4.75 -19.10
N PHE A 119 4.61 -4.66 -17.96
CA PHE A 119 4.44 -5.79 -17.02
C PHE A 119 3.24 -6.69 -17.37
N VAL A 120 2.43 -6.32 -18.36
CA VAL A 120 1.41 -7.21 -18.93
C VAL A 120 2.13 -8.19 -19.88
N HIS A 121 1.92 -9.48 -19.67
CA HIS A 121 2.55 -10.54 -20.47
C HIS A 121 1.51 -11.55 -20.95
N GLY A 122 1.81 -12.24 -22.06
CA GLY A 122 0.98 -13.31 -22.61
C GLY A 122 -0.24 -12.86 -23.42
N GLN A 123 -0.45 -11.55 -23.57
CA GLN A 123 -1.51 -10.94 -24.38
C GLN A 123 -1.18 -9.47 -24.67
N THR A 124 -1.89 -8.87 -25.61
CA THR A 124 -1.81 -7.43 -25.89
C THR A 124 -2.44 -6.60 -24.76
N LEU A 125 -2.10 -5.31 -24.70
CA LEU A 125 -2.65 -4.40 -23.70
C LEU A 125 -4.16 -4.20 -23.87
N ASP A 126 -4.66 -4.21 -25.10
CA ASP A 126 -6.07 -4.00 -25.38
C ASP A 126 -6.90 -5.24 -25.00
N GLU A 127 -6.41 -6.45 -25.27
CA GLU A 127 -7.02 -7.69 -24.76
C GLU A 127 -7.05 -7.72 -23.23
N PHE A 128 -5.96 -7.30 -22.57
CA PHE A 128 -5.91 -7.21 -21.11
C PHE A 128 -6.96 -6.22 -20.55
N ARG A 129 -7.10 -5.05 -21.17
CA ARG A 129 -8.08 -4.03 -20.76
C ARG A 129 -9.51 -4.50 -20.95
N GLU A 130 -9.80 -5.11 -22.09
CA GLU A 130 -11.13 -5.62 -22.39
C GLU A 130 -11.54 -6.73 -21.42
N LYS A 131 -10.63 -7.67 -21.11
CA LYS A 131 -10.86 -8.69 -20.07
C LYS A 131 -11.16 -8.07 -18.71
N ARG A 132 -10.39 -7.05 -18.30
CA ARG A 132 -10.64 -6.36 -17.02
C ARG A 132 -11.99 -5.66 -16.98
N LYS A 133 -12.42 -5.06 -18.09
CA LYS A 133 -13.74 -4.43 -18.21
C LYS A 133 -14.85 -5.47 -18.06
N GLN A 134 -14.75 -6.59 -18.78
CA GLN A 134 -15.70 -7.69 -18.69
C GLN A 134 -15.79 -8.27 -17.28
N MET A 135 -14.66 -8.39 -16.56
CA MET A 135 -14.69 -8.85 -15.16
C MET A 135 -15.47 -7.92 -14.24
N VAL A 136 -15.34 -6.60 -14.43
CA VAL A 136 -16.13 -5.62 -13.66
C VAL A 136 -17.63 -5.75 -13.98
N GLU A 137 -17.97 -5.81 -15.27
CA GLU A 137 -19.37 -5.95 -15.72
C GLU A 137 -20.03 -7.24 -15.22
N ASN A 138 -19.26 -8.31 -15.06
CA ASN A 138 -19.73 -9.61 -14.58
C ASN A 138 -19.55 -9.81 -13.06
N ASN A 139 -19.17 -8.78 -12.30
CA ASN A 139 -18.92 -8.86 -10.85
C ASN A 139 -17.89 -9.94 -10.45
N CYS A 140 -16.90 -10.21 -11.31
CA CYS A 140 -15.83 -11.16 -11.04
C CYS A 140 -14.74 -10.51 -10.17
N THR A 141 -14.34 -11.19 -9.10
CA THR A 141 -13.20 -10.76 -8.29
C THR A 141 -11.88 -11.02 -9.01
N THR A 142 -10.93 -10.10 -8.89
CA THR A 142 -9.55 -10.28 -9.40
C THR A 142 -8.57 -10.55 -8.27
N ASN A 143 -7.34 -10.92 -8.62
CA ASN A 143 -6.23 -10.99 -7.66
C ASN A 143 -5.67 -9.58 -7.34
N HIS A 144 -4.64 -9.53 -6.48
CA HIS A 144 -4.02 -8.28 -6.01
C HIS A 144 -3.00 -7.66 -6.99
N TRP A 145 -2.69 -8.29 -8.12
CA TRP A 145 -1.77 -7.80 -9.15
C TRP A 145 -2.53 -7.00 -10.21
N SER A 146 -2.21 -5.72 -10.37
CA SER A 146 -2.86 -4.86 -11.36
C SER A 146 -2.56 -5.21 -12.82
N THR A 147 -1.61 -6.10 -13.08
CA THR A 147 -1.14 -6.51 -14.42
C THR A 147 -1.35 -8.00 -14.70
N GLU A 148 -2.08 -8.71 -13.83
CA GLU A 148 -2.34 -10.14 -14.00
C GLU A 148 -3.84 -10.38 -13.86
N VAL A 149 -4.34 -11.32 -14.65
CA VAL A 149 -5.71 -11.81 -14.56
C VAL A 149 -5.60 -13.28 -14.24
N VAL A 150 -6.17 -13.69 -13.11
CA VAL A 150 -6.33 -15.11 -12.76
C VAL A 150 -7.82 -15.34 -12.81
N GLU A 151 -8.26 -16.19 -13.73
CA GLU A 151 -9.64 -16.68 -13.76
C GLU A 151 -9.83 -17.56 -12.52
N GLY A 152 -10.80 -17.19 -11.68
CA GLY A 152 -11.19 -17.93 -10.49
C GLY A 152 -12.22 -19.00 -10.81
#